data_AF-A0A6P7RVM3-F1
#
_entry.id   AF-A0A6P7RVM3-F1
#
_cell.length_a   1.000
_cell.length_b   1.000
_cell.length_c   1.000
_cell.angle_alpha   90.00
_cell.angle_beta   90.00
_cell.angle_gamma   90.00
#
_symmetry.space_group_name_H-M   'P 1'
#
loop_
_entity.id
_entity.type
_entity.pdbx_description
1 polymer ?
#
loop_
_entity_poly.entity_id
_entity_poly.type
_entity_poly.pdbx_seq_one_letter_code
_entity_poly.pdbx_strand_id
1 'polypeptide(L)'
;MRIAPRSTTCAATRFRPSSASSTLTSSPSLPASIEEGSTFSMPTVRGECLLKYQLRPKREWQRDTTLDCNTDEFIAEALELPSFQESVEEYRKNVQENPAPGEKRSQYPEIVFLGTGSAIPMKIRNVSSTLVNLSPDKSVLLDCGEGTFGQLCRHYGQQIDRVLCSLTAVFVSHLHADHHTGLLNILLQREHALASLGKPFQPLLVVAPTQLRAWLQQYHNQCQEILHHVSMIPAKCLQKGAEVSNTTLERLISLLLETCDLQEFQTCLVRHCKHAFGCALVHSSGWKVVYSGDTMPCEALVQMGKDATLLIHEATLEDGLEEEAVEKTHSTTSQAINVGMRMNAEFIMLNHFSQRYAKIPLFSPDFNEKVGIAFDHMKVCFGDFPTVPKLIPPLKALFADDIEEMVERREKRELRLVRAALLTQQADSPEDREPQQKRAHTDEPHSPQSKKVRAQ
;
A
#
# COMPACT_ATOMS: atom_id res chain seq x y z
N MET A 1 -45.60 16.38 -19.24
CA MET A 1 -45.38 16.01 -17.82
C MET A 1 -43.88 16.19 -17.53
N ARG A 2 -43.37 16.60 -16.35
CA ARG A 2 -43.49 16.02 -14.98
C ARG A 2 -43.04 14.54 -14.95
N ILE A 3 -42.22 14.05 -14.02
CA ILE A 3 -41.82 14.51 -12.67
C ILE A 3 -40.27 14.63 -12.55
N ALA A 4 -39.75 15.22 -11.47
CA ALA A 4 -38.33 15.57 -11.26
C ALA A 4 -37.71 14.87 -10.02
N PRO A 5 -36.36 14.81 -9.89
CA PRO A 5 -35.68 14.59 -8.61
C PRO A 5 -35.67 15.87 -7.75
N ARG A 6 -35.51 15.73 -6.43
CA ARG A 6 -35.40 16.86 -5.49
C ARG A 6 -33.95 17.06 -5.03
N SER A 7 -33.50 18.32 -5.01
CA SER A 7 -32.40 18.80 -4.17
C SER A 7 -32.91 19.93 -3.28
N THR A 8 -32.40 20.02 -2.06
CA THR A 8 -32.80 21.06 -1.08
C THR A 8 -31.57 21.79 -0.55
N THR A 9 -31.17 22.85 -1.23
CA THR A 9 -30.30 23.88 -0.69
C THR A 9 -31.06 24.75 0.31
N CYS A 10 -30.47 25.05 1.47
CA CYS A 10 -30.98 26.09 2.37
C CYS A 10 -30.19 27.39 2.16
N ALA A 11 -30.86 28.54 2.22
CA ALA A 11 -30.31 29.83 1.79
C ALA A 11 -29.67 30.63 2.94
N ALA A 12 -28.67 31.44 2.59
CA ALA A 12 -28.09 32.43 3.50
C ALA A 12 -28.71 33.81 3.29
N THR A 13 -29.25 34.41 4.36
CA THR A 13 -29.90 35.73 4.32
C THR A 13 -29.10 36.72 5.16
N ARG A 14 -28.64 37.83 4.56
CA ARG A 14 -28.00 38.95 5.29
C ARG A 14 -29.07 39.83 5.94
N PHE A 15 -28.77 40.36 7.13
CA PHE A 15 -29.46 41.52 7.68
C PHE A 15 -28.45 42.58 8.17
N ARG A 16 -28.80 43.86 7.99
CA ARG A 16 -28.14 45.02 8.60
C ARG A 16 -29.08 45.60 9.67
N PRO A 17 -28.57 46.07 10.81
CA PRO A 17 -29.30 47.01 11.69
C PRO A 17 -29.01 48.47 11.30
N SER A 18 -29.88 49.40 11.71
CA SER A 18 -29.69 50.85 11.51
C SER A 18 -30.40 51.70 12.56
N SER A 19 -29.75 52.81 12.94
CA SER A 19 -30.30 54.07 13.51
C SER A 19 -31.06 54.08 14.86
N ALA A 20 -30.52 54.89 15.80
CA ALA A 20 -31.21 55.63 16.89
C ALA A 20 -31.87 54.79 18.02
N SER A 21 -31.96 55.22 19.28
CA SER A 21 -31.51 56.44 20.01
C SER A 21 -31.52 56.14 21.54
N SER A 22 -30.91 56.88 22.48
CA SER A 22 -30.10 58.12 22.45
C SER A 22 -28.75 57.86 23.21
N THR A 23 -28.11 58.63 24.12
CA THR A 23 -28.38 59.92 24.82
C THR A 23 -27.04 60.62 25.20
N LEU A 24 -26.95 61.29 26.35
CA LEU A 24 -25.80 62.06 26.90
C LEU A 24 -25.57 61.59 28.37
N THR A 25 -24.46 61.85 29.07
CA THR A 25 -23.55 63.03 29.08
C THR A 25 -22.10 62.69 29.49
N SER A 26 -21.12 63.44 28.93
CA SER A 26 -19.84 63.92 29.53
C SER A 26 -18.84 62.96 30.23
N SER A 27 -17.51 63.09 30.10
CA SER A 27 -16.66 63.94 29.23
C SER A 27 -15.21 63.34 29.17
N PRO A 28 -14.07 64.04 28.94
CA PRO A 28 -13.12 63.58 27.91
C PRO A 28 -11.78 63.02 28.42
N SER A 29 -11.33 61.89 27.85
CA SER A 29 -9.91 61.49 27.89
C SER A 29 -9.52 60.57 26.73
N LEU A 30 -8.35 60.85 26.15
CA LEU A 30 -7.54 60.02 25.25
C LEU A 30 -6.08 60.53 25.33
N PRO A 31 -5.05 59.73 25.02
CA PRO A 31 -5.08 58.34 24.56
C PRO A 31 -4.23 57.36 25.42
N ALA A 32 -4.33 56.07 25.06
CA ALA A 32 -3.28 55.05 25.20
C ALA A 32 -2.73 54.74 26.61
N SER A 33 -3.48 53.96 27.37
CA SER A 33 -2.93 53.04 28.38
C SER A 33 -3.30 51.59 28.05
N ILE A 34 -2.37 50.68 28.38
CA ILE A 34 -2.46 49.23 28.17
C ILE A 34 -3.75 48.66 28.80
N GLU A 35 -4.50 47.84 28.05
CA GLU A 35 -5.41 46.84 28.61
C GLU A 35 -5.14 45.47 27.99
N GLU A 36 -5.35 44.42 28.76
CA GLU A 36 -4.93 43.06 28.44
C GLU A 36 -5.88 42.42 27.42
N GLY A 37 -5.34 41.99 26.27
CA GLY A 37 -6.12 41.25 25.27
C GLY A 37 -6.58 39.91 25.84
N SER A 38 -7.86 39.84 26.23
CA SER A 38 -8.43 38.71 26.97
C SER A 38 -8.14 37.36 26.31
N THR A 39 -7.31 36.55 26.97
CA THR A 39 -6.93 35.21 26.51
C THR A 39 -8.08 34.23 26.69
N PHE A 40 -8.97 34.18 25.70
CA PHE A 40 -9.93 33.08 25.54
C PHE A 40 -9.15 31.78 25.34
N SER A 41 -8.89 31.06 26.45
CA SER A 41 -8.28 29.73 26.47
C SER A 41 -9.26 28.67 25.99
N MET A 42 -9.61 28.78 24.70
CA MET A 42 -10.22 27.70 23.93
C MET A 42 -9.37 26.43 24.14
N PRO A 43 -9.93 25.33 24.67
CA PRO A 43 -9.17 24.11 24.93
C PRO A 43 -8.82 23.43 23.59
N THR A 44 -7.69 23.84 23.01
CA THR A 44 -7.11 23.26 21.80
C THR A 44 -6.59 21.86 22.07
N VAL A 45 -7.28 20.85 21.55
CA VAL A 45 -6.82 19.46 21.55
C VAL A 45 -6.10 19.19 20.23
N ARG A 46 -4.91 18.60 20.26
CA ARG A 46 -4.21 18.16 19.05
C ARG A 46 -5.03 17.07 18.36
N GLY A 47 -5.27 17.22 17.06
CA GLY A 47 -5.94 16.19 16.26
C GLY A 47 -5.04 14.97 16.11
N GLU A 48 -5.56 13.79 16.45
CA GLU A 48 -4.85 12.51 16.35
C GLU A 48 -5.73 11.48 15.61
N CYS A 49 -5.12 10.43 15.06
CA CYS A 49 -5.86 9.43 14.28
C CYS A 49 -6.88 8.69 15.18
N LEU A 50 -8.09 8.45 14.65
CA LEU A 50 -9.23 7.86 15.37
C LEU A 50 -9.76 8.66 16.58
N LEU A 51 -9.34 9.92 16.77
CA LEU A 51 -9.87 10.81 17.82
C LEU A 51 -11.38 11.05 17.66
N LYS A 52 -12.19 10.47 18.55
CA LYS A 52 -13.63 10.71 18.67
C LYS A 52 -13.92 11.71 19.79
N TYR A 53 -14.64 12.80 19.49
CA TYR A 53 -15.10 13.76 20.50
C TYR A 53 -16.63 13.73 20.61
N GLN A 54 -17.15 13.33 21.78
CA GLN A 54 -18.57 13.10 22.03
C GLN A 54 -19.13 14.23 22.88
N LEU A 55 -20.04 15.04 22.33
CA LEU A 55 -20.49 16.29 22.97
C LEU A 55 -21.27 16.05 24.29
N ARG A 56 -22.03 14.95 24.36
CA ARG A 56 -22.92 14.52 25.46
C ARG A 56 -23.11 12.99 25.37
N PRO A 57 -23.45 12.26 26.46
CA PRO A 57 -23.86 12.75 27.78
C PRO A 57 -22.73 12.87 28.82
N LYS A 58 -21.55 12.31 28.57
CA LYS A 58 -20.40 12.39 29.47
C LYS A 58 -19.14 12.79 28.70
N ARG A 59 -18.20 13.43 29.40
CA ARG A 59 -16.92 13.89 28.87
C ARG A 59 -15.79 12.93 29.26
N GLU A 60 -15.98 11.66 28.94
CA GLU A 60 -15.07 10.54 29.25
C GLU A 60 -14.59 9.84 27.98
N TRP A 61 -13.41 9.22 28.03
CA TRP A 61 -12.88 8.44 26.91
C TRP A 61 -13.58 7.08 26.83
N GLN A 62 -14.69 7.00 26.10
CA GLN A 62 -15.40 5.73 25.88
C GLN A 62 -14.53 4.76 25.07
N ARG A 63 -14.05 3.69 25.72
CA ARG A 63 -13.26 2.62 25.10
C ARG A 63 -14.12 1.49 24.53
N ASP A 64 -15.43 1.63 24.64
CA ASP A 64 -16.49 0.67 24.28
C ASP A 64 -16.57 0.37 22.77
N THR A 65 -15.82 1.14 21.94
CA THR A 65 -15.65 0.87 20.50
C THR A 65 -14.21 0.47 20.12
N THR A 66 -13.40 0.10 21.11
CA THR A 66 -12.15 -0.65 20.89
C THR A 66 -12.55 -2.08 20.55
N LEU A 67 -12.22 -2.56 19.35
CA LEU A 67 -12.42 -3.98 19.02
C LEU A 67 -11.46 -4.81 19.87
N ASP A 68 -12.00 -5.57 20.82
CA ASP A 68 -11.24 -6.59 21.52
C ASP A 68 -11.05 -7.76 20.53
N CYS A 69 -9.81 -8.03 20.16
CA CYS A 69 -9.49 -9.09 19.20
C CYS A 69 -9.42 -10.43 19.95
N ASN A 70 -10.59 -10.91 20.39
CA ASN A 70 -10.74 -12.18 21.06
C ASN A 70 -10.24 -13.33 20.15
N THR A 71 -9.02 -13.75 20.39
CA THR A 71 -8.31 -14.71 19.53
C THR A 71 -8.83 -16.12 19.75
N ASP A 72 -9.31 -16.44 20.95
CA ASP A 72 -9.90 -17.73 21.29
C ASP A 72 -11.27 -17.91 20.60
N GLU A 73 -12.07 -16.84 20.49
CA GLU A 73 -13.35 -16.82 19.75
C GLU A 73 -13.14 -16.97 18.23
N PHE A 74 -12.15 -16.27 17.65
CA PHE A 74 -11.78 -16.48 16.24
C PHE A 74 -11.24 -17.90 15.97
N ILE A 75 -10.47 -18.48 16.91
CA ILE A 75 -10.00 -19.86 16.81
C ILE A 75 -11.18 -20.85 16.91
N ALA A 76 -12.17 -20.58 17.78
CA ALA A 76 -13.38 -21.40 17.87
C ALA A 76 -14.20 -21.34 16.57
N GLU A 77 -14.48 -20.14 16.05
CA GLU A 77 -15.17 -19.93 14.75
C GLU A 77 -14.45 -20.67 13.61
N ALA A 78 -13.11 -20.57 13.54
CA ALA A 78 -12.33 -21.26 12.52
C ALA A 78 -12.36 -22.80 12.67
N LEU A 79 -12.38 -23.32 13.91
CA LEU A 79 -12.44 -24.77 14.17
C LEU A 79 -13.82 -25.40 13.85
N GLU A 80 -14.88 -24.60 13.76
CA GLU A 80 -16.19 -25.06 13.28
C GLU A 80 -16.26 -25.21 11.75
N LEU A 81 -15.27 -24.72 11.00
CA LEU A 81 -15.24 -24.80 9.54
C LEU A 81 -14.93 -26.21 9.01
N PRO A 82 -15.62 -26.69 7.95
CA PRO A 82 -15.39 -28.01 7.36
C PRO A 82 -13.93 -28.30 7.01
N SER A 83 -13.41 -29.42 7.51
CA SER A 83 -12.02 -29.90 7.33
C SER A 83 -10.89 -28.92 7.69
N PHE A 84 -11.18 -27.78 8.35
CA PHE A 84 -10.13 -26.88 8.84
C PHE A 84 -9.31 -27.52 9.96
N GLN A 85 -9.96 -28.11 10.97
CA GLN A 85 -9.24 -28.82 12.04
C GLN A 85 -8.36 -29.95 11.48
N GLU A 86 -8.91 -30.79 10.59
CA GLU A 86 -8.22 -31.94 10.00
C GLU A 86 -6.96 -31.51 9.22
N SER A 87 -7.07 -30.47 8.40
CA SER A 87 -5.95 -29.94 7.62
C SER A 87 -4.91 -29.17 8.47
N VAL A 88 -5.31 -28.58 9.59
CA VAL A 88 -4.39 -28.03 10.59
C VAL A 88 -3.64 -29.14 11.35
N GLU A 89 -4.30 -30.25 11.67
CA GLU A 89 -3.65 -31.42 12.29
C GLU A 89 -2.68 -32.12 11.32
N GLU A 90 -3.07 -32.29 10.06
CA GLU A 90 -2.18 -32.78 9.00
C GLU A 90 -0.98 -31.85 8.80
N TYR A 91 -1.18 -30.53 8.78
CA TYR A 91 -0.08 -29.55 8.72
C TYR A 91 0.88 -29.72 9.90
N ARG A 92 0.37 -29.77 11.14
CA ARG A 92 1.18 -29.96 12.35
C ARG A 92 2.01 -31.25 12.28
N LYS A 93 1.41 -32.35 11.83
CA LYS A 93 2.11 -33.62 11.61
C LYS A 93 3.21 -33.49 10.55
N ASN A 94 2.89 -32.92 9.39
CA ASN A 94 3.85 -32.71 8.29
C ASN A 94 5.01 -31.75 8.61
N VAL A 95 4.90 -30.93 9.66
CA VAL A 95 6.00 -30.11 10.19
C VAL A 95 6.80 -30.83 11.26
N GLN A 96 6.19 -31.73 12.04
CA GLN A 96 6.89 -32.57 13.03
C GLN A 96 7.69 -33.70 12.39
N GLU A 97 7.15 -34.37 11.37
CA GLU A 97 7.81 -35.47 10.66
C GLU A 97 8.92 -34.99 9.71
N ASN A 98 8.79 -33.77 9.17
CA ASN A 98 9.78 -33.14 8.30
C ASN A 98 10.15 -31.74 8.84
N PRO A 99 10.93 -31.66 9.94
CA PRO A 99 11.35 -30.40 10.53
C PRO A 99 12.32 -29.65 9.61
N ALA A 100 12.26 -28.31 9.62
CA ALA A 100 13.13 -27.48 8.81
C ALA A 100 14.63 -27.71 9.16
N PRO A 101 15.55 -27.74 8.16
CA PRO A 101 16.97 -27.99 8.39
C PRO A 101 17.58 -27.05 9.44
N GLY A 102 18.27 -27.63 10.42
CA GLY A 102 18.77 -26.89 11.60
C GLY A 102 19.75 -25.74 11.27
N GLU A 103 20.37 -25.77 10.09
CA GLU A 103 21.30 -24.75 9.59
C GLU A 103 20.60 -23.43 9.23
N LYS A 104 19.29 -23.44 8.93
CA LYS A 104 18.49 -22.23 8.64
C LYS A 104 17.86 -21.58 9.88
N ARG A 105 18.33 -21.93 11.08
CA ARG A 105 17.87 -21.35 12.38
C ARG A 105 18.38 -19.94 12.68
N SER A 106 18.79 -19.17 11.67
CA SER A 106 18.99 -17.73 11.88
C SER A 106 17.63 -17.08 12.09
N GLN A 107 17.46 -16.38 13.22
CA GLN A 107 16.26 -15.57 13.45
C GLN A 107 16.18 -14.39 12.47
N TYR A 108 17.28 -14.02 11.82
CA TYR A 108 17.36 -12.87 10.91
C TYR A 108 17.86 -13.25 9.50
N PRO A 109 17.33 -12.61 8.44
CA PRO A 109 16.33 -11.55 8.49
C PRO A 109 14.93 -12.11 8.83
N GLU A 110 14.18 -11.31 9.58
CA GLU A 110 12.78 -11.57 9.93
C GLU A 110 11.93 -10.57 9.14
N ILE A 111 11.00 -11.08 8.33
CA ILE A 111 10.17 -10.29 7.44
C ILE A 111 8.77 -10.22 8.04
N VAL A 112 8.31 -9.01 8.38
CA VAL A 112 6.96 -8.72 8.87
C VAL A 112 6.18 -7.95 7.82
N PHE A 113 5.14 -8.56 7.29
CA PHE A 113 4.23 -7.93 6.34
C PHE A 113 3.23 -7.06 7.12
N LEU A 114 3.34 -5.74 7.00
CA LEU A 114 2.51 -4.79 7.76
C LEU A 114 1.24 -4.39 6.99
N GLY A 115 1.31 -4.38 5.66
CA GLY A 115 0.16 -4.20 4.78
C GLY A 115 0.42 -4.85 3.42
N THR A 116 -0.56 -5.61 2.93
CA THR A 116 -0.42 -6.57 1.83
C THR A 116 -1.43 -6.40 0.69
N GLY A 117 -2.20 -5.32 0.67
CA GLY A 117 -3.19 -5.02 -0.37
C GLY A 117 -2.87 -3.77 -1.19
N SER A 118 -3.48 -3.68 -2.37
CA SER A 118 -3.25 -2.63 -3.36
C SER A 118 -4.28 -1.48 -3.36
N ALA A 119 -3.82 -0.27 -3.68
CA ALA A 119 -4.54 0.97 -3.99
C ALA A 119 -5.34 1.66 -2.86
N ILE A 120 -5.93 0.90 -1.94
CA ILE A 120 -6.87 1.38 -0.91
C ILE A 120 -6.55 0.64 0.41
N PRO A 121 -6.86 1.15 1.62
CA PRO A 121 -6.86 0.34 2.84
C PRO A 121 -8.23 -0.33 3.07
N MET A 122 -8.27 -1.63 3.36
CA MET A 122 -9.50 -2.40 3.61
C MET A 122 -9.47 -3.16 4.92
N LYS A 123 -10.64 -3.62 5.41
CA LYS A 123 -10.83 -4.33 6.70
C LYS A 123 -9.85 -5.49 6.92
N ILE A 124 -9.44 -6.16 5.84
CA ILE A 124 -8.69 -7.43 5.84
C ILE A 124 -7.20 -7.28 5.49
N ARG A 125 -6.81 -6.18 4.82
CA ARG A 125 -5.47 -5.92 4.31
C ARG A 125 -5.26 -4.41 4.23
N ASN A 126 -4.20 -3.90 4.83
CA ASN A 126 -3.74 -2.52 4.69
C ASN A 126 -2.95 -2.34 3.38
N VAL A 127 -2.69 -1.09 3.00
CA VAL A 127 -1.82 -0.72 1.87
C VAL A 127 -0.34 -1.09 2.08
N SER A 128 0.43 -1.21 1.00
CA SER A 128 1.78 -1.76 0.96
C SER A 128 2.72 -1.23 2.07
N SER A 129 3.17 -2.15 2.93
CA SER A 129 4.37 -1.97 3.74
C SER A 129 4.90 -3.30 4.27
N THR A 130 6.21 -3.51 4.18
CA THR A 130 6.89 -4.72 4.70
C THR A 130 8.16 -4.33 5.47
N LEU A 131 8.26 -4.72 6.73
CA LEU A 131 9.44 -4.49 7.56
C LEU A 131 10.39 -5.68 7.48
N VAL A 132 11.63 -5.44 7.06
CA VAL A 132 12.73 -6.42 7.09
C VAL A 132 13.62 -6.10 8.28
N ASN A 133 13.46 -6.86 9.37
CA ASN A 133 14.37 -6.81 10.50
C ASN A 133 15.67 -7.54 10.11
N LEU A 134 16.79 -6.82 10.10
CA LEU A 134 18.12 -7.32 9.74
C LEU A 134 18.84 -7.90 10.97
N SER A 135 18.55 -7.35 12.14
CA SER A 135 19.06 -7.74 13.46
C SER A 135 18.03 -7.37 14.55
N PRO A 136 18.29 -7.63 15.84
CA PRO A 136 17.44 -7.18 16.96
C PRO A 136 17.37 -5.65 17.15
N ASP A 137 18.15 -4.88 16.39
CA ASP A 137 18.37 -3.44 16.54
C ASP A 137 18.49 -2.66 15.20
N LYS A 138 18.45 -3.34 14.04
CA LYS A 138 18.47 -2.75 12.69
C LYS A 138 17.33 -3.30 11.84
N SER A 139 16.58 -2.43 11.19
CA SER A 139 15.52 -2.82 10.25
C SER A 139 15.35 -1.84 9.09
N VAL A 140 14.93 -2.37 7.94
CA VAL A 140 14.63 -1.61 6.72
C VAL A 140 13.16 -1.79 6.39
N LEU A 141 12.46 -0.70 6.09
CA LEU A 141 11.06 -0.72 5.67
C LEU A 141 10.97 -0.67 4.14
N LEU A 142 10.25 -1.61 3.54
CA LEU A 142 9.96 -1.69 2.11
C LEU A 142 8.53 -1.21 1.88
N ASP A 143 8.41 0.00 1.33
CA ASP A 143 7.19 0.81 1.20
C ASP A 143 6.50 1.12 2.54
N CYS A 144 5.77 2.24 2.55
CA CYS A 144 5.23 2.85 3.75
C CYS A 144 3.91 3.56 3.46
N GLY A 145 2.92 2.81 2.97
CA GLY A 145 1.57 3.31 2.76
C GLY A 145 0.88 3.83 4.03
N GLU A 146 -0.30 4.42 3.85
CA GLU A 146 -1.19 4.82 4.95
C GLU A 146 -1.35 3.71 6.00
N GLY A 147 -1.57 4.08 7.27
CA GLY A 147 -1.81 3.10 8.34
C GLY A 147 -0.57 2.34 8.85
N THR A 148 0.58 2.37 8.16
CA THR A 148 1.81 1.61 8.53
C THR A 148 2.21 1.75 10.01
N PHE A 149 2.19 2.95 10.59
CA PHE A 149 2.44 3.14 12.02
C PHE A 149 1.41 2.44 12.92
N GLY A 150 0.13 2.47 12.55
CA GLY A 150 -0.93 1.73 13.25
C GLY A 150 -0.73 0.22 13.20
N GLN A 151 -0.24 -0.30 12.05
CA GLN A 151 0.10 -1.70 11.88
C GLN A 151 1.32 -2.12 12.73
N LEU A 152 2.34 -1.27 12.83
CA LEU A 152 3.45 -1.46 13.77
C LEU A 152 2.98 -1.47 15.22
N CYS A 153 2.13 -0.51 15.63
CA CYS A 153 1.54 -0.46 16.97
C CYS A 153 0.70 -1.71 17.28
N ARG A 154 -0.04 -2.23 16.30
CA ARG A 154 -0.83 -3.46 16.44
C ARG A 154 0.05 -4.70 16.60
N HIS A 155 1.14 -4.80 15.83
CA HIS A 155 2.02 -5.97 15.84
C HIS A 155 2.98 -6.01 17.04
N TYR A 156 3.54 -4.86 17.43
CA TYR A 156 4.60 -4.79 18.46
C TYR A 156 4.12 -4.25 19.82
N GLY A 157 2.93 -3.62 19.88
CA GLY A 157 2.36 -3.09 21.12
C GLY A 157 3.32 -2.15 21.86
N GLN A 158 3.62 -2.48 23.11
CA GLN A 158 4.52 -1.71 23.97
C GLN A 158 5.98 -1.63 23.46
N GLN A 159 6.39 -2.46 22.49
CA GLN A 159 7.73 -2.42 21.91
C GLN A 159 7.86 -1.43 20.73
N ILE A 160 6.81 -0.68 20.38
CA ILE A 160 6.80 0.25 19.23
C ILE A 160 8.00 1.22 19.21
N ASP A 161 8.32 1.85 20.34
CA ASP A 161 9.43 2.81 20.41
C ASP A 161 10.78 2.15 20.07
N ARG A 162 10.99 0.89 20.50
CA ARG A 162 12.19 0.13 20.17
C ARG A 162 12.28 -0.13 18.66
N VAL A 163 11.17 -0.48 18.02
CA VAL A 163 11.10 -0.83 16.58
C VAL A 163 11.26 0.41 15.70
N LEU A 164 10.68 1.55 16.09
CA LEU A 164 10.97 2.83 15.43
C LEU A 164 12.43 3.24 15.61
N CYS A 165 13.02 2.97 16.78
CA CYS A 165 14.43 3.18 17.09
C CYS A 165 15.40 2.13 16.51
N SER A 166 14.90 1.09 15.83
CA SER A 166 15.71 0.15 15.02
C SER A 166 15.61 0.43 13.53
N LEU A 167 14.63 1.24 13.09
CA LEU A 167 14.46 1.59 11.68
C LEU A 167 15.64 2.44 11.19
N THR A 168 16.46 1.87 10.32
CA THR A 168 17.69 2.48 9.76
C THR A 168 17.42 3.17 8.43
N ALA A 169 16.58 2.55 7.57
CA ALA A 169 16.24 3.05 6.26
C ALA A 169 14.81 2.70 5.83
N VAL A 170 14.27 3.50 4.90
CA VAL A 170 13.02 3.21 4.18
C VAL A 170 13.34 3.19 2.68
N PHE A 171 12.93 2.12 2.00
CA PHE A 171 12.77 2.10 0.55
C PHE A 171 11.35 2.53 0.19
N VAL A 172 11.22 3.43 -0.79
CA VAL A 172 9.95 3.74 -1.45
C VAL A 172 10.10 3.39 -2.92
N SER A 173 9.33 2.42 -3.40
CA SER A 173 9.37 1.90 -4.76
C SER A 173 8.96 2.94 -5.79
N HIS A 174 7.85 3.64 -5.55
CA HIS A 174 7.26 4.62 -6.45
C HIS A 174 6.33 5.60 -5.72
N LEU A 175 5.54 6.40 -6.46
CA LEU A 175 4.78 7.53 -5.90
C LEU A 175 3.24 7.36 -5.81
N HIS A 176 2.68 6.16 -6.00
CA HIS A 176 1.28 5.95 -5.63
C HIS A 176 1.11 5.96 -4.10
N ALA A 177 -0.02 6.50 -3.63
CA ALA A 177 -0.19 6.95 -2.24
C ALA A 177 -0.04 5.80 -1.22
N ASP A 178 -0.56 4.64 -1.60
CA ASP A 178 -0.47 3.34 -0.96
C ASP A 178 0.95 2.81 -0.71
N HIS A 179 2.00 3.48 -1.22
CA HIS A 179 3.40 3.10 -1.02
C HIS A 179 4.22 4.11 -0.18
N HIS A 180 3.71 5.31 0.13
CA HIS A 180 4.51 6.32 0.84
C HIS A 180 3.77 7.27 1.80
N THR A 181 2.44 7.37 1.80
CA THR A 181 1.75 8.41 2.61
C THR A 181 1.93 8.24 4.12
N GLY A 182 2.13 7.02 4.61
CA GLY A 182 2.40 6.73 6.02
C GLY A 182 3.78 7.20 6.50
N LEU A 183 4.72 7.49 5.59
CA LEU A 183 6.08 7.90 5.92
C LEU A 183 6.10 9.16 6.82
N LEU A 184 5.18 10.10 6.57
CA LEU A 184 5.02 11.31 7.39
C LEU A 184 4.85 10.99 8.88
N ASN A 185 4.03 9.99 9.21
CA ASN A 185 3.79 9.59 10.60
C ASN A 185 4.97 8.78 11.14
N ILE A 186 5.59 7.91 10.34
CA ILE A 186 6.80 7.17 10.76
C ILE A 186 7.94 8.11 11.16
N LEU A 187 8.17 9.19 10.39
CA LEU A 187 9.21 10.19 10.72
C LEU A 187 8.96 10.84 12.09
N LEU A 188 7.74 11.36 12.31
CA LEU A 188 7.35 12.06 13.53
C LEU A 188 7.35 11.14 14.76
N GLN A 189 6.82 9.92 14.64
CA GLN A 189 6.78 8.96 15.75
C GLN A 189 8.19 8.41 16.06
N ARG A 190 9.08 8.31 15.06
CA ARG A 190 10.48 7.92 15.28
C ARG A 190 11.28 8.98 16.02
N GLU A 191 11.04 10.27 15.79
CA GLU A 191 11.61 11.34 16.63
C GLU A 191 11.16 11.18 18.09
N HIS A 192 9.85 11.01 18.33
CA HIS A 192 9.30 10.78 19.67
C HIS A 192 9.93 9.54 20.34
N ALA A 193 10.01 8.42 19.63
CA ALA A 193 10.59 7.18 20.13
C ALA A 193 12.09 7.32 20.48
N LEU A 194 12.87 8.05 19.66
CA LEU A 194 14.28 8.32 19.96
C LEU A 194 14.42 9.13 21.25
N ALA A 195 13.61 10.18 21.43
CA ALA A 195 13.59 10.99 22.65
C ALA A 195 13.13 10.18 23.88
N SER A 196 12.05 9.39 23.73
CA SER A 196 11.49 8.49 24.74
C SER A 196 12.52 7.50 25.29
N LEU A 197 13.33 6.91 24.40
CA LEU A 197 14.40 5.97 24.76
C LEU A 197 15.77 6.62 24.99
N GLY A 198 15.85 7.96 25.07
CA GLY A 198 17.10 8.69 25.32
C GLY A 198 18.18 8.53 24.24
N LYS A 199 17.81 8.10 23.03
CA LYS A 199 18.72 7.94 21.90
C LYS A 199 18.98 9.29 21.20
N PRO A 200 20.18 9.52 20.64
CA PRO A 200 20.45 10.72 19.85
C PRO A 200 19.59 10.76 18.59
N PHE A 201 19.11 11.94 18.21
CA PHE A 201 18.41 12.14 16.95
C PHE A 201 19.33 11.85 15.76
N GLN A 202 18.84 11.05 14.81
CA GLN A 202 19.52 10.78 13.53
C GLN A 202 18.47 10.76 12.40
N PRO A 203 18.67 11.52 11.30
CA PRO A 203 17.79 11.46 10.14
C PRO A 203 17.69 10.04 9.57
N LEU A 204 16.48 9.65 9.19
CA LEU A 204 16.19 8.36 8.58
C LEU A 204 16.70 8.35 7.12
N LEU A 205 17.38 7.28 6.71
CA LEU A 205 17.81 7.11 5.31
C LEU A 205 16.58 6.78 4.46
N VAL A 206 16.35 7.52 3.37
CA VAL A 206 15.18 7.31 2.50
C VAL A 206 15.64 7.09 1.05
N VAL A 207 15.59 5.84 0.61
CA VAL A 207 15.91 5.42 -0.76
C VAL A 207 14.63 5.50 -1.60
N ALA A 208 14.53 6.47 -2.51
CA ALA A 208 13.25 6.78 -3.16
C ALA A 208 13.38 7.47 -4.54
N PRO A 209 12.32 7.50 -5.36
CA PRO A 209 12.20 8.42 -6.49
C PRO A 209 12.54 9.86 -6.08
N THR A 210 13.29 10.58 -6.93
CA THR A 210 13.72 11.95 -6.63
C THR A 210 12.55 12.90 -6.35
N GLN A 211 11.40 12.61 -6.97
CA GLN A 211 10.14 13.33 -6.84
C GLN A 211 9.53 13.28 -5.43
N LEU A 212 9.81 12.24 -4.62
CA LEU A 212 9.34 12.18 -3.23
C LEU A 212 9.85 13.38 -2.40
N ARG A 213 11.06 13.88 -2.70
CA ARG A 213 11.59 15.09 -2.05
C ARG A 213 10.72 16.32 -2.28
N ALA A 214 10.09 16.46 -3.46
CA ALA A 214 9.22 17.59 -3.75
C ALA A 214 7.91 17.54 -2.94
N TRP A 215 7.34 16.34 -2.77
CA TRP A 215 6.17 16.11 -1.92
C TRP A 215 6.46 16.37 -0.44
N LEU A 216 7.59 15.84 0.08
CA LEU A 216 8.05 16.11 1.44
C LEU A 216 8.35 17.60 1.68
N GLN A 217 8.91 18.30 0.68
CA GLN A 217 9.14 19.76 0.75
C GLN A 217 7.82 20.54 0.78
N GLN A 218 6.81 20.13 0.01
CA GLN A 218 5.49 20.77 0.03
C GLN A 218 4.82 20.59 1.40
N TYR A 219 4.86 19.39 1.99
CA TYR A 219 4.34 19.15 3.34
C TYR A 219 5.13 19.95 4.41
N HIS A 220 6.46 19.96 4.32
CA HIS A 220 7.32 20.76 5.21
C HIS A 220 6.99 22.25 5.17
N ASN A 221 6.78 22.81 3.97
CA ASN A 221 6.48 24.23 3.78
C ASN A 221 5.05 24.63 4.21
N GLN A 222 4.11 23.69 4.33
CA GLN A 222 2.66 24.00 4.42
C GLN A 222 1.94 23.33 5.61
N CYS A 223 2.55 22.35 6.28
CA CYS A 223 1.89 21.55 7.32
C CYS A 223 2.73 21.43 8.60
N GLN A 224 3.91 20.81 8.54
CA GLN A 224 4.81 20.64 9.70
C GLN A 224 6.25 20.41 9.24
N GLU A 225 7.22 20.97 9.96
CA GLU A 225 8.64 20.83 9.60
C GLU A 225 9.17 19.40 9.72
N ILE A 226 9.25 18.67 8.60
CA ILE A 226 9.76 17.28 8.57
C ILE A 226 11.12 17.05 7.89
N LEU A 227 11.67 17.99 7.10
CA LEU A 227 12.83 17.68 6.25
C LEU A 227 14.13 17.36 7.00
N HIS A 228 14.27 17.80 8.24
CA HIS A 228 15.41 17.40 9.08
C HIS A 228 15.36 15.92 9.52
N HIS A 229 14.22 15.25 9.35
CA HIS A 229 14.06 13.81 9.62
C HIS A 229 14.59 12.92 8.49
N VAL A 230 14.94 13.43 7.30
CA VAL A 230 15.22 12.61 6.11
C VAL A 230 16.56 12.86 5.44
N SER A 231 17.35 11.79 5.30
CA SER A 231 18.54 11.71 4.45
C SER A 231 18.18 11.01 3.14
N MET A 232 17.76 11.79 2.15
CA MET A 232 17.28 11.29 0.84
C MET A 232 18.41 10.73 -0.04
N ILE A 233 18.30 9.47 -0.44
CA ILE A 233 19.11 8.79 -1.46
C ILE A 233 18.23 8.58 -2.70
N PRO A 234 18.52 9.18 -3.86
CA PRO A 234 17.76 8.93 -5.07
C PRO A 234 17.91 7.48 -5.53
N ALA A 235 16.82 6.71 -5.62
CA ALA A 235 16.84 5.28 -5.98
C ALA A 235 17.58 5.00 -7.29
N LYS A 236 17.51 5.92 -8.27
CA LYS A 236 18.26 5.87 -9.54
C LYS A 236 19.79 5.80 -9.38
N CYS A 237 20.34 6.27 -8.27
CA CYS A 237 21.78 6.26 -7.99
C CYS A 237 22.28 4.93 -7.41
N LEU A 238 21.36 3.98 -7.15
CA LEU A 238 21.65 2.59 -6.78
C LEU A 238 21.41 1.63 -7.96
N GLN A 239 21.16 2.16 -9.16
CA GLN A 239 21.08 1.32 -10.36
C GLN A 239 22.46 0.84 -10.78
N LYS A 240 22.53 -0.41 -11.28
CA LYS A 240 23.78 -1.01 -11.76
C LYS A 240 24.44 -0.15 -12.84
N GLY A 241 25.65 0.35 -12.55
CA GLY A 241 26.40 1.24 -13.44
C GLY A 241 26.03 2.74 -13.35
N ALA A 242 25.28 3.17 -12.33
CA ALA A 242 25.04 4.58 -12.08
C ALA A 242 26.30 5.28 -11.51
N GLU A 243 26.78 6.33 -12.18
CA GLU A 243 27.85 7.18 -11.65
C GLU A 243 27.30 8.16 -10.59
N VAL A 244 27.93 8.19 -9.41
CA VAL A 244 27.54 9.04 -8.28
C VAL A 244 28.60 10.12 -8.04
N SER A 245 28.57 11.20 -8.82
CA SER A 245 29.56 12.28 -8.76
C SER A 245 29.40 13.27 -7.58
N ASN A 246 28.75 12.86 -6.49
CA ASN A 246 28.42 13.72 -5.35
C ASN A 246 28.85 13.08 -4.03
N THR A 247 29.89 13.63 -3.42
CA THR A 247 30.52 13.11 -2.19
C THR A 247 29.60 13.05 -0.96
N THR A 248 28.55 13.86 -0.91
CA THR A 248 27.52 13.74 0.14
C THR A 248 26.64 12.52 -0.12
N LEU A 249 26.31 12.23 -1.38
CA LEU A 249 25.50 11.07 -1.74
C LEU A 249 26.30 9.76 -1.66
N GLU A 250 27.57 9.76 -2.06
CA GLU A 250 28.51 8.65 -1.82
C GLU A 250 28.52 8.28 -0.33
N ARG A 251 28.72 9.27 0.56
CA ARG A 251 28.70 9.05 2.02
C ARG A 251 27.36 8.55 2.57
N LEU A 252 26.23 8.98 2.00
CA LEU A 252 24.92 8.45 2.40
C LEU A 252 24.73 7.00 1.94
N ILE A 253 25.27 6.62 0.78
CA ILE A 253 25.23 5.24 0.28
C ILE A 253 26.17 4.35 1.11
N SER A 254 27.40 4.79 1.42
CA SER A 254 28.28 4.09 2.35
C SER A 254 27.61 3.88 3.72
N LEU A 255 27.03 4.95 4.29
CA LEU A 255 26.31 4.87 5.57
C LEU A 255 25.10 3.91 5.51
N LEU A 256 24.38 3.84 4.40
CA LEU A 256 23.29 2.87 4.20
C LEU A 256 23.81 1.43 4.24
N LEU A 257 24.89 1.13 3.51
CA LEU A 257 25.49 -0.19 3.46
C LEU A 257 26.07 -0.60 4.82
N GLU A 258 26.88 0.26 5.44
CA GLU A 258 27.48 0.06 6.77
C GLU A 258 26.41 -0.10 7.87
N THR A 259 25.39 0.75 7.88
CA THR A 259 24.36 0.68 8.94
C THR A 259 23.49 -0.57 8.78
N CYS A 260 23.26 -1.05 7.57
CA CYS A 260 22.42 -2.22 7.28
C CYS A 260 23.21 -3.54 7.08
N ASP A 261 24.53 -3.53 7.31
CA ASP A 261 25.44 -4.67 7.07
C ASP A 261 25.34 -5.25 5.64
N LEU A 262 25.03 -4.42 4.64
CA LEU A 262 24.85 -4.83 3.24
C LEU A 262 26.16 -4.75 2.45
N GLN A 263 26.40 -5.76 1.61
CA GLN A 263 27.40 -5.69 0.53
C GLN A 263 26.90 -4.82 -0.63
N GLU A 264 25.60 -4.91 -0.95
CA GLU A 264 24.98 -4.14 -2.01
C GLU A 264 23.51 -3.83 -1.69
N PHE A 265 23.10 -2.60 -2.01
CA PHE A 265 21.70 -2.22 -2.15
C PHE A 265 21.54 -1.78 -3.60
N GLN A 266 20.98 -2.64 -4.46
CA GLN A 266 20.79 -2.36 -5.89
C GLN A 266 19.33 -1.99 -6.16
N THR A 267 19.09 -1.17 -7.19
CA THR A 267 17.75 -0.91 -7.72
C THR A 267 17.68 -1.17 -9.23
N CYS A 268 16.47 -1.42 -9.73
CA CYS A 268 16.19 -1.45 -11.16
C CYS A 268 14.90 -0.69 -11.45
N LEU A 269 14.78 -0.09 -12.65
CA LEU A 269 13.52 0.47 -13.12
C LEU A 269 12.57 -0.69 -13.47
N VAL A 270 11.33 -0.61 -12.98
CA VAL A 270 10.32 -1.64 -13.19
C VAL A 270 9.17 -1.15 -14.08
N ARG A 271 8.34 -2.07 -14.58
CA ARG A 271 7.34 -1.80 -15.63
C ARG A 271 6.00 -1.40 -15.02
N HIS A 272 5.97 -0.21 -14.45
CA HIS A 272 4.80 0.41 -13.85
C HIS A 272 4.76 1.91 -14.24
N CYS A 273 4.52 2.82 -13.29
CA CYS A 273 4.56 4.26 -13.53
C CYS A 273 6.01 4.80 -13.70
N LYS A 274 6.14 6.08 -14.10
CA LYS A 274 7.45 6.71 -14.33
C LYS A 274 8.23 6.82 -13.02
N HIS A 275 9.47 6.31 -13.04
CA HIS A 275 10.34 6.21 -11.86
C HIS A 275 9.82 5.27 -10.77
N ALA A 276 9.14 4.19 -11.15
CA ALA A 276 8.98 3.03 -10.28
C ALA A 276 10.25 2.17 -10.24
N PHE A 277 10.61 1.71 -9.05
CA PHE A 277 11.80 0.88 -8.81
C PHE A 277 11.47 -0.36 -7.99
N GLY A 278 12.07 -1.49 -8.38
CA GLY A 278 12.31 -2.63 -7.48
C GLY A 278 13.72 -2.54 -6.89
N CYS A 279 13.98 -3.24 -5.79
CA CYS A 279 15.28 -3.26 -5.13
C CYS A 279 15.76 -4.68 -4.77
N ALA A 280 17.07 -4.81 -4.58
CA ALA A 280 17.71 -6.00 -4.04
C ALA A 280 18.65 -5.61 -2.89
N LEU A 281 18.45 -6.25 -1.74
CA LEU A 281 19.26 -6.18 -0.53
C LEU A 281 20.21 -7.39 -0.52
N VAL A 282 21.51 -7.18 -0.67
CA VAL A 282 22.53 -8.24 -0.57
C VAL A 282 23.30 -8.05 0.73
N HIS A 283 23.13 -8.97 1.69
CA HIS A 283 23.67 -8.84 3.03
C HIS A 283 25.06 -9.46 3.18
N SER A 284 25.83 -9.00 4.17
CA SER A 284 27.22 -9.45 4.39
C SER A 284 27.35 -10.93 4.77
N SER A 285 26.28 -11.57 5.24
CA SER A 285 26.21 -13.03 5.43
C SER A 285 25.76 -13.83 4.18
N GLY A 286 25.67 -13.19 3.02
CA GLY A 286 25.50 -13.84 1.71
C GLY A 286 24.06 -14.08 1.24
N TRP A 287 23.04 -13.69 2.01
CA TRP A 287 21.65 -13.76 1.56
C TRP A 287 21.25 -12.58 0.69
N LYS A 288 20.23 -12.78 -0.16
CA LYS A 288 19.61 -11.74 -1.01
C LYS A 288 18.08 -11.70 -0.83
N VAL A 289 17.55 -10.54 -0.47
CA VAL A 289 16.10 -10.24 -0.48
C VAL A 289 15.82 -9.28 -1.64
N VAL A 290 14.82 -9.59 -2.45
CA VAL A 290 14.39 -8.78 -3.61
C VAL A 290 12.95 -8.33 -3.39
N TYR A 291 12.65 -7.08 -3.71
CA TYR A 291 11.30 -6.52 -3.68
C TYR A 291 10.96 -5.89 -5.03
N SER A 292 9.80 -6.24 -5.60
CA SER A 292 9.39 -5.77 -6.91
C SER A 292 8.98 -4.30 -6.96
N GLY A 293 8.41 -3.77 -5.86
CA GLY A 293 7.43 -2.69 -5.99
C GLY A 293 6.25 -3.13 -6.84
N ASP A 294 5.56 -2.20 -7.49
CA ASP A 294 4.54 -2.53 -8.49
C ASP A 294 5.16 -2.68 -9.88
N THR A 295 4.73 -3.69 -10.64
CA THR A 295 5.27 -3.99 -11.98
C THR A 295 4.51 -5.07 -12.73
N MET A 296 4.40 -4.90 -14.06
CA MET A 296 4.32 -6.04 -15.00
C MET A 296 5.57 -6.94 -14.87
N PRO A 297 5.55 -8.19 -15.37
CA PRO A 297 6.79 -8.96 -15.56
C PRO A 297 7.89 -8.14 -16.26
N CYS A 298 9.03 -8.01 -15.58
CA CYS A 298 10.12 -7.12 -15.95
C CYS A 298 11.48 -7.84 -15.88
N GLU A 299 12.21 -7.86 -17.00
CA GLU A 299 13.49 -8.56 -17.09
C GLU A 299 14.59 -7.94 -16.21
N ALA A 300 14.56 -6.62 -16.01
CA ALA A 300 15.53 -5.94 -15.15
C ALA A 300 15.44 -6.44 -13.69
N LEU A 301 14.23 -6.76 -13.21
CA LEU A 301 14.00 -7.33 -11.89
C LEU A 301 14.54 -8.77 -11.81
N VAL A 302 14.27 -9.61 -12.82
CA VAL A 302 14.82 -10.98 -12.93
C VAL A 302 16.34 -10.98 -12.90
N GLN A 303 16.99 -10.10 -13.66
CA GLN A 303 18.46 -10.05 -13.79
C GLN A 303 19.16 -9.46 -12.55
N MET A 304 18.58 -8.44 -11.90
CA MET A 304 19.05 -7.91 -10.61
C MET A 304 18.87 -8.96 -9.50
N GLY A 305 17.68 -9.56 -9.45
CA GLY A 305 17.29 -10.48 -8.40
C GLY A 305 17.90 -11.87 -8.50
N LYS A 306 18.56 -12.23 -9.60
CA LYS A 306 19.03 -13.59 -9.88
C LYS A 306 19.65 -14.30 -8.67
N ASP A 307 19.23 -15.54 -8.43
CA ASP A 307 19.64 -16.39 -7.31
C ASP A 307 19.30 -15.76 -5.93
N ALA A 308 18.10 -15.17 -5.80
CA ALA A 308 17.60 -14.59 -4.56
C ALA A 308 17.28 -15.65 -3.49
N THR A 309 17.55 -15.33 -2.22
CA THR A 309 17.04 -16.12 -1.08
C THR A 309 15.54 -15.90 -0.88
N LEU A 310 15.07 -14.66 -1.07
CA LEU A 310 13.65 -14.32 -1.05
C LEU A 310 13.32 -13.31 -2.15
N LEU A 311 12.31 -13.61 -2.95
CA LEU A 311 11.59 -12.62 -3.74
C LEU A 311 10.26 -12.29 -3.05
N ILE A 312 10.02 -11.01 -2.80
CA ILE A 312 8.70 -10.46 -2.46
C ILE A 312 8.18 -9.78 -3.73
N HIS A 313 7.18 -10.38 -4.38
CA HIS A 313 6.63 -9.89 -5.65
C HIS A 313 5.16 -9.48 -5.52
N GLU A 314 4.77 -8.41 -6.20
CA GLU A 314 3.36 -8.05 -6.34
C GLU A 314 2.60 -9.12 -7.16
N ALA A 315 1.39 -9.44 -6.72
CA ALA A 315 0.48 -10.39 -7.36
C ALA A 315 -0.91 -9.75 -7.41
N THR A 316 -0.98 -8.55 -8.00
CA THR A 316 -2.13 -7.66 -7.83
C THR A 316 -3.40 -8.28 -8.39
N LEU A 317 -3.35 -8.94 -9.56
CA LEU A 317 -4.54 -9.51 -10.21
C LEU A 317 -4.59 -11.05 -10.22
N GLU A 318 -5.80 -11.56 -10.39
CA GLU A 318 -6.11 -12.95 -10.65
C GLU A 318 -5.62 -13.37 -12.05
N ASP A 319 -5.31 -14.65 -12.26
CA ASP A 319 -5.06 -15.17 -13.60
C ASP A 319 -6.38 -15.26 -14.40
N GLY A 320 -6.31 -14.99 -15.70
CA GLY A 320 -7.47 -14.67 -16.54
C GLY A 320 -7.79 -13.17 -16.63
N LEU A 321 -6.97 -12.30 -15.99
CA LEU A 321 -7.07 -10.84 -16.05
C LEU A 321 -5.81 -10.20 -16.65
N GLU A 322 -5.11 -10.89 -17.55
CA GLU A 322 -3.84 -10.45 -18.13
C GLU A 322 -3.97 -9.12 -18.89
N GLU A 323 -5.12 -8.86 -19.53
CA GLU A 323 -5.40 -7.57 -20.19
C GLU A 323 -5.55 -6.42 -19.19
N GLU A 324 -6.28 -6.63 -18.09
CA GLU A 324 -6.46 -5.66 -17.00
C GLU A 324 -5.15 -5.44 -16.22
N ALA A 325 -4.30 -6.47 -16.15
CA ALA A 325 -2.95 -6.39 -15.59
C ALA A 325 -2.05 -5.51 -16.47
N VAL A 326 -2.08 -5.72 -17.80
CA VAL A 326 -1.36 -4.89 -18.79
C VAL A 326 -1.84 -3.44 -18.78
N GLU A 327 -3.15 -3.18 -18.71
CA GLU A 327 -3.69 -1.82 -18.67
C GLU A 327 -3.23 -1.06 -17.41
N LYS A 328 -3.29 -1.70 -16.24
CA LYS A 328 -2.91 -1.08 -14.96
C LYS A 328 -1.42 -1.18 -14.64
N THR A 329 -0.65 -1.89 -15.45
CA THR A 329 0.80 -2.13 -15.31
C THR A 329 1.20 -2.92 -14.04
N HIS A 330 0.47 -4.00 -13.75
CA HIS A 330 0.68 -4.92 -12.63
C HIS A 330 0.91 -6.38 -13.09
N SER A 331 1.22 -7.28 -12.17
CA SER A 331 1.33 -8.72 -12.46
C SER A 331 0.05 -9.49 -12.07
N THR A 332 -0.25 -10.56 -12.82
CA THR A 332 -1.15 -11.62 -12.31
C THR A 332 -0.38 -12.55 -11.36
N THR A 333 -1.11 -13.41 -10.64
CA THR A 333 -0.55 -14.37 -9.68
C THR A 333 0.48 -15.30 -10.33
N SER A 334 0.15 -15.97 -11.43
CA SER A 334 1.08 -16.88 -12.12
C SER A 334 2.20 -16.14 -12.84
N GLN A 335 1.98 -14.89 -13.28
CA GLN A 335 3.05 -14.03 -13.78
C GLN A 335 4.10 -13.70 -12.71
N ALA A 336 3.68 -13.41 -11.47
CA ALA A 336 4.57 -13.15 -10.34
C ALA A 336 5.38 -14.40 -9.95
N ILE A 337 4.74 -15.57 -9.90
CA ILE A 337 5.43 -16.85 -9.69
C ILE A 337 6.45 -17.09 -10.80
N ASN A 338 6.08 -16.87 -12.07
CA ASN A 338 6.97 -17.07 -13.21
C ASN A 338 8.21 -16.16 -13.14
N VAL A 339 8.07 -14.89 -12.73
CA VAL A 339 9.20 -13.99 -12.47
C VAL A 339 10.16 -14.59 -11.43
N GLY A 340 9.65 -15.10 -10.31
CA GLY A 340 10.47 -15.72 -9.27
C GLY A 340 11.15 -17.02 -9.69
N MET A 341 10.47 -17.87 -10.46
CA MET A 341 11.07 -19.10 -11.01
C MET A 341 12.16 -18.78 -12.04
N ARG A 342 11.95 -17.78 -12.90
CA ARG A 342 12.97 -17.28 -13.86
C ARG A 342 14.16 -16.58 -13.19
N MET A 343 13.92 -15.96 -12.04
CA MET A 343 14.95 -15.38 -11.17
C MET A 343 15.80 -16.46 -10.47
N ASN A 344 15.39 -17.73 -10.50
CA ASN A 344 15.91 -18.81 -9.65
C ASN A 344 15.88 -18.42 -8.16
N ALA A 345 14.76 -17.84 -7.72
CA ALA A 345 14.54 -17.58 -6.30
C ALA A 345 14.48 -18.89 -5.50
N GLU A 346 15.04 -18.90 -4.29
CA GLU A 346 14.86 -19.98 -3.33
C GLU A 346 13.41 -20.02 -2.85
N PHE A 347 12.85 -18.86 -2.49
CA PHE A 347 11.45 -18.69 -2.10
C PHE A 347 10.82 -17.43 -2.69
N ILE A 348 9.50 -17.48 -2.93
CA ILE A 348 8.68 -16.44 -3.55
C ILE A 348 7.51 -16.15 -2.60
N MET A 349 7.46 -14.97 -2.01
CA MET A 349 6.29 -14.49 -1.28
C MET A 349 5.47 -13.54 -2.18
N LEU A 350 4.25 -13.96 -2.48
CA LEU A 350 3.27 -13.14 -3.20
C LEU A 350 2.69 -12.08 -2.25
N ASN A 351 2.58 -10.84 -2.71
CA ASN A 351 2.14 -9.69 -1.92
C ASN A 351 1.29 -8.72 -2.78
N HIS A 352 0.82 -7.62 -2.18
CA HIS A 352 0.13 -6.52 -2.86
C HIS A 352 -1.15 -6.90 -3.64
N PHE A 353 -1.97 -7.77 -3.05
CA PHE A 353 -3.17 -8.32 -3.69
C PHE A 353 -4.28 -7.27 -3.92
N SER A 354 -5.02 -7.34 -5.02
CA SER A 354 -6.17 -6.46 -5.23
C SER A 354 -7.33 -6.81 -4.30
N GLN A 355 -7.62 -5.86 -3.41
CA GLN A 355 -8.68 -5.95 -2.39
C GLN A 355 -10.11 -5.98 -2.95
N ARG A 356 -10.28 -5.81 -4.27
CA ARG A 356 -11.57 -5.94 -4.95
C ARG A 356 -12.05 -7.40 -5.03
N TYR A 357 -11.13 -8.37 -4.94
CA TYR A 357 -11.40 -9.77 -5.25
C TYR A 357 -11.05 -10.71 -4.11
N ALA A 358 -9.87 -10.54 -3.47
CA ALA A 358 -9.24 -11.60 -2.67
C ALA A 358 -9.11 -11.31 -1.16
N LYS A 359 -9.71 -12.18 -0.31
CA LYS A 359 -9.10 -12.49 1.01
C LYS A 359 -7.83 -13.31 0.83
N ILE A 360 -7.85 -14.24 -0.12
CA ILE A 360 -6.75 -15.12 -0.53
C ILE A 360 -6.75 -15.21 -2.07
N PRO A 361 -5.60 -15.25 -2.77
CA PRO A 361 -5.58 -15.44 -4.22
C PRO A 361 -6.16 -16.80 -4.63
N LEU A 362 -6.72 -16.89 -5.83
CA LEU A 362 -7.04 -18.18 -6.46
C LEU A 362 -5.76 -18.97 -6.74
N PHE A 363 -5.80 -20.26 -6.48
CA PHE A 363 -4.65 -21.15 -6.62
C PHE A 363 -4.53 -21.70 -8.05
N SER A 364 -3.54 -21.23 -8.79
CA SER A 364 -3.16 -21.79 -10.09
C SER A 364 -2.28 -23.05 -9.95
N PRO A 365 -2.07 -23.82 -11.04
CA PRO A 365 -1.12 -24.94 -11.05
C PRO A 365 0.35 -24.55 -10.82
N ASP A 366 0.70 -23.26 -10.94
CA ASP A 366 2.07 -22.77 -10.71
C ASP A 366 2.42 -22.66 -9.22
N PHE A 367 1.45 -22.76 -8.29
CA PHE A 367 1.72 -22.83 -6.85
C PHE A 367 2.48 -24.12 -6.52
N ASN A 368 3.70 -23.96 -5.99
CA ASN A 368 4.63 -25.04 -5.67
C ASN A 368 5.31 -24.81 -4.30
N GLU A 369 6.22 -25.70 -3.91
CA GLU A 369 6.93 -25.68 -2.62
C GLU A 369 7.84 -24.47 -2.37
N LYS A 370 7.96 -23.54 -3.32
CA LYS A 370 8.63 -22.24 -3.17
C LYS A 370 7.68 -21.05 -3.03
N VAL A 371 6.36 -21.24 -3.08
CA VAL A 371 5.38 -20.14 -3.15
C VAL A 371 4.63 -19.96 -1.83
N GLY A 372 4.74 -18.76 -1.26
CA GLY A 372 3.96 -18.30 -0.10
C GLY A 372 3.02 -17.15 -0.44
N ILE A 373 2.03 -16.93 0.42
CA ILE A 373 1.05 -15.84 0.33
C ILE A 373 1.25 -14.95 1.56
N ALA A 374 1.57 -13.67 1.36
CA ALA A 374 1.67 -12.71 2.45
C ALA A 374 0.28 -12.40 3.05
N PHE A 375 0.23 -12.15 4.35
CA PHE A 375 -0.93 -11.60 5.06
C PHE A 375 -0.47 -10.48 5.99
N ASP A 376 -1.37 -9.55 6.31
CA ASP A 376 -1.08 -8.51 7.31
C ASP A 376 -0.73 -9.15 8.67
N HIS A 377 0.30 -8.62 9.30
CA HIS A 377 0.95 -9.16 10.51
C HIS A 377 1.62 -10.54 10.36
N MET A 378 1.67 -11.13 9.16
CA MET A 378 2.46 -12.33 8.91
C MET A 378 3.94 -12.05 9.16
N LYS A 379 4.60 -12.96 9.88
CA LYS A 379 6.01 -12.92 10.21
C LYS A 379 6.69 -14.20 9.75
N VAL A 380 7.79 -14.09 8.99
CA VAL A 380 8.56 -15.24 8.49
C VAL A 380 10.06 -14.99 8.56
N CYS A 381 10.82 -16.05 8.81
CA CYS A 381 12.26 -16.13 8.64
C CYS A 381 12.59 -17.17 7.56
N PHE A 382 13.84 -17.22 7.07
CA PHE A 382 14.24 -18.19 6.03
C PHE A 382 14.14 -19.68 6.47
N GLY A 383 14.05 -19.94 7.77
CA GLY A 383 13.76 -21.26 8.32
C GLY A 383 12.31 -21.74 8.08
N ASP A 384 11.38 -20.83 7.78
CA ASP A 384 9.95 -21.12 7.61
C ASP A 384 9.56 -21.44 6.15
N PHE A 385 10.47 -21.27 5.19
CA PHE A 385 10.21 -21.58 3.78
C PHE A 385 9.73 -23.02 3.53
N PRO A 386 10.22 -24.08 4.22
CA PRO A 386 9.70 -25.45 4.07
C PRO A 386 8.34 -25.70 4.74
N THR A 387 7.78 -24.72 5.45
CA THR A 387 6.49 -24.84 6.17
C THR A 387 5.41 -23.92 5.62
N VAL A 388 5.75 -22.71 5.16
CA VAL A 388 4.78 -21.74 4.62
C VAL A 388 3.87 -22.31 3.51
N PRO A 389 4.38 -23.02 2.47
CA PRO A 389 3.52 -23.62 1.44
C PRO A 389 2.62 -24.74 1.98
N LYS A 390 3.02 -25.42 3.07
CA LYS A 390 2.21 -26.46 3.72
C LYS A 390 0.98 -25.87 4.44
N LEU A 391 0.88 -24.54 4.59
CA LEU A 391 -0.33 -23.86 5.07
C LEU A 391 -1.42 -23.75 3.99
N ILE A 392 -1.14 -24.06 2.72
CA ILE A 392 -2.12 -23.92 1.62
C ILE A 392 -3.40 -24.76 1.86
N PRO A 393 -3.35 -26.03 2.29
CA PRO A 393 -4.57 -26.80 2.61
C PRO A 393 -5.43 -26.18 3.73
N PRO A 394 -4.94 -25.86 4.95
CA PRO A 394 -5.77 -25.22 5.96
C PRO A 394 -6.20 -23.80 5.59
N LEU A 395 -5.42 -23.05 4.79
CA LEU A 395 -5.87 -21.77 4.24
C LEU A 395 -7.02 -21.93 3.23
N LYS A 396 -7.04 -23.01 2.44
CA LYS A 396 -8.18 -23.33 1.55
C LYS A 396 -9.44 -23.68 2.33
N ALA A 397 -9.32 -24.38 3.46
CA ALA A 397 -10.46 -24.67 4.33
C ALA A 397 -10.96 -23.40 5.05
N LEU A 398 -10.06 -22.56 5.57
CA LEU A 398 -10.40 -21.31 6.27
C LEU A 398 -11.12 -20.28 5.39
N PHE A 399 -10.90 -20.32 4.08
CA PHE A 399 -11.46 -19.37 3.11
C PHE A 399 -12.28 -20.09 2.01
N ALA A 400 -12.88 -21.24 2.32
CA ALA A 400 -13.61 -22.06 1.35
C ALA A 400 -14.72 -21.27 0.62
N ASP A 401 -15.62 -20.64 1.37
CA ASP A 401 -16.72 -19.81 0.85
C ASP A 401 -16.23 -18.64 -0.01
N ASP A 402 -15.13 -17.97 0.38
CA ASP A 402 -14.53 -16.90 -0.40
C ASP A 402 -13.97 -17.40 -1.73
N ILE A 403 -13.30 -18.56 -1.71
CA ILE A 403 -12.75 -19.20 -2.91
C ILE A 403 -13.87 -19.63 -3.84
N GLU A 404 -14.97 -20.19 -3.33
CA GLU A 404 -16.15 -20.54 -4.12
C GLU A 404 -16.78 -19.29 -4.78
N GLU A 405 -16.97 -18.20 -4.03
CA GLU A 405 -17.50 -16.95 -4.61
C GLU A 405 -16.55 -16.37 -5.68
N MET A 406 -15.23 -16.43 -5.46
CA MET A 406 -14.23 -15.99 -6.43
C MET A 406 -14.23 -16.85 -7.71
N VAL A 407 -14.37 -18.17 -7.59
CA VAL A 407 -14.49 -19.10 -8.73
C VAL A 407 -15.78 -18.82 -9.51
N GLU A 408 -16.93 -18.71 -8.85
CA GLU A 408 -18.19 -18.33 -9.50
C GLU A 408 -18.06 -17.00 -10.27
N ARG A 409 -17.46 -15.98 -9.64
CA ARG A 409 -17.23 -14.65 -10.23
C ARG A 409 -16.31 -14.74 -11.45
N ARG A 410 -15.32 -15.64 -11.44
CA ARG A 410 -14.43 -15.91 -12.58
C ARG A 410 -15.18 -16.59 -13.73
N GLU A 411 -15.90 -17.69 -13.50
CA GLU A 411 -16.69 -18.37 -14.53
C GLU A 411 -17.72 -17.44 -15.18
N LYS A 412 -18.42 -16.64 -14.36
CA LYS A 412 -19.39 -15.63 -14.81
C LYS A 412 -18.73 -14.50 -15.62
N ARG A 413 -17.40 -14.32 -15.54
CA ARG A 413 -16.58 -13.39 -16.34
C ARG A 413 -16.17 -14.04 -17.68
N GLU A 414 -15.63 -15.25 -17.63
CA GLU A 414 -15.22 -16.03 -18.81
C GLU A 414 -16.40 -16.27 -19.76
N LEU A 415 -17.57 -16.67 -19.24
CA LEU A 415 -18.81 -16.83 -20.02
C LEU A 415 -19.27 -15.53 -20.71
N ARG A 416 -19.02 -14.35 -20.12
CA ARG A 416 -19.32 -13.05 -20.75
C ARG A 416 -18.34 -12.73 -21.87
N LEU A 417 -17.05 -13.04 -21.69
CA LEU A 417 -16.02 -12.83 -22.71
C LEU A 417 -16.27 -13.75 -23.93
N VAL A 418 -16.54 -15.04 -23.71
CA VAL A 418 -16.91 -15.98 -24.78
C VAL A 418 -18.16 -15.52 -25.53
N ARG A 419 -19.20 -15.08 -24.80
CA ARG A 419 -20.42 -14.54 -25.42
C ARG A 419 -20.17 -13.26 -26.22
N ALA A 420 -19.29 -12.37 -25.75
CA ALA A 420 -18.92 -11.16 -26.49
C ALA A 420 -18.15 -11.51 -27.77
N ALA A 421 -17.17 -12.41 -27.70
CA ALA A 421 -16.40 -12.86 -28.86
C ALA A 421 -17.28 -13.51 -29.94
N LEU A 422 -18.24 -14.35 -29.54
CA LEU A 422 -19.22 -14.95 -30.46
C LEU A 422 -20.11 -13.91 -31.15
N LEU A 423 -20.55 -12.87 -30.42
CA LEU A 423 -21.34 -11.78 -30.99
C LEU A 423 -20.53 -10.93 -31.99
N THR A 424 -19.24 -10.68 -31.71
CA THR A 424 -18.36 -10.00 -32.67
C THR A 424 -18.13 -10.84 -33.93
N GLN A 425 -17.91 -12.15 -33.79
CA GLN A 425 -17.77 -13.06 -34.94
C GLN A 425 -19.05 -13.17 -35.79
N GLN A 426 -20.23 -13.01 -35.18
CA GLN A 426 -21.52 -12.90 -35.89
C GLN A 426 -21.78 -11.51 -36.50
N ALA A 427 -20.99 -10.48 -36.16
CA ALA A 427 -21.04 -9.17 -36.77
C ALA A 427 -20.08 -9.01 -37.96
N ASP A 428 -18.97 -9.76 -37.97
CA ASP A 428 -17.98 -9.79 -39.07
C ASP A 428 -18.30 -10.83 -40.17
N SER A 429 -19.37 -11.62 -40.04
CA SER A 429 -19.84 -12.51 -41.11
C SER A 429 -20.41 -11.71 -42.30
N PRO A 430 -20.01 -11.98 -43.56
CA PRO A 430 -20.19 -11.05 -44.69
C PRO A 430 -21.59 -11.02 -45.34
N GLU A 431 -22.64 -11.51 -44.66
CA GLU A 431 -23.94 -11.78 -45.30
C GLU A 431 -24.90 -10.58 -45.34
N ASP A 432 -24.73 -9.55 -44.50
CA ASP A 432 -25.55 -8.32 -44.52
C ASP A 432 -24.92 -7.18 -45.36
N ARG A 433 -24.79 -7.41 -46.68
CA ARG A 433 -24.45 -6.38 -47.68
C ARG A 433 -25.34 -6.43 -48.93
N GLU A 434 -26.66 -6.47 -48.75
CA GLU A 434 -27.57 -6.18 -49.86
C GLU A 434 -27.49 -4.70 -50.31
N PRO A 435 -27.34 -4.41 -51.61
CA PRO A 435 -27.18 -3.05 -52.12
C PRO A 435 -28.54 -2.37 -52.33
N GLN A 436 -28.91 -1.42 -51.47
CA GLN A 436 -30.09 -0.58 -51.71
C GLN A 436 -29.94 0.25 -52.99
N GLN A 437 -30.63 -0.17 -54.04
CA GLN A 437 -30.60 0.46 -55.35
C GLN A 437 -31.26 1.83 -55.36
N LYS A 438 -30.77 2.70 -56.25
CA LYS A 438 -31.34 4.04 -56.50
C LYS A 438 -32.82 3.95 -56.88
N ARG A 439 -33.66 4.73 -56.20
CA ARG A 439 -34.81 5.39 -56.84
C ARG A 439 -34.57 6.90 -56.78
N ALA A 440 -34.79 7.58 -57.90
CA ALA A 440 -34.57 9.00 -58.04
C ALA A 440 -35.82 9.67 -58.60
N HIS A 441 -36.27 10.73 -57.94
CA HIS A 441 -37.00 11.89 -58.46
C HIS A 441 -37.02 12.93 -57.31
N THR A 442 -36.35 14.08 -57.48
CA THR A 442 -36.96 15.41 -57.71
C THR A 442 -37.94 15.82 -56.59
N ASP A 443 -37.79 16.98 -55.93
CA ASP A 443 -37.43 18.30 -56.49
C ASP A 443 -36.25 19.04 -55.81
N GLU A 444 -36.07 20.31 -56.19
CA GLU A 444 -34.85 21.14 -56.07
C GLU A 444 -34.93 22.19 -54.90
N PRO A 445 -34.13 23.29 -54.78
CA PRO A 445 -33.36 23.47 -53.55
C PRO A 445 -33.60 24.80 -52.80
N HIS A 446 -33.31 24.82 -51.48
CA HIS A 446 -33.03 26.06 -50.75
C HIS A 446 -31.83 25.94 -49.80
N SER A 447 -31.08 27.04 -49.70
CA SER A 447 -29.80 27.19 -49.00
C SER A 447 -29.86 28.37 -47.99
N PRO A 448 -28.78 28.83 -47.34
CA PRO A 448 -28.58 28.43 -45.94
C PRO A 448 -28.46 29.59 -44.94
N GLN A 449 -28.83 29.33 -43.67
CA GLN A 449 -28.46 30.15 -42.51
C GLN A 449 -28.05 29.19 -41.37
N SER A 450 -26.81 29.08 -40.89
CA SER A 450 -25.75 30.02 -40.45
C SER A 450 -25.78 30.30 -38.94
N LYS A 451 -24.58 30.28 -38.31
CA LYS A 451 -24.26 30.68 -36.92
C LYS A 451 -24.71 29.65 -35.85
N LYS A 452 -23.97 29.46 -34.74
CA LYS A 452 -22.69 30.07 -34.32
C LYS A 452 -21.93 29.16 -33.35
N VAL A 453 -20.60 29.16 -33.45
CA VAL A 453 -19.71 28.77 -32.33
C VAL A 453 -19.80 29.83 -31.23
N ARG A 454 -19.75 29.44 -29.96
CA ARG A 454 -19.32 30.32 -28.87
C ARG A 454 -18.62 29.51 -27.78
N ALA A 455 -17.37 29.85 -27.49
CA ALA A 455 -16.67 29.43 -26.30
C ALA A 455 -16.95 30.41 -25.15
N GLN A 456 -16.87 29.89 -23.91
CA GLN A 456 -16.45 30.64 -22.73
C GLN A 456 -15.87 29.66 -21.70
#